data_AF-A0A284S0Q4-F1
#
_entry.id   AF-A0A284S0Q4-F1
#
_cell.length_a   1.000
_cell.length_b   1.000
_cell.length_c   1.000
_cell.angle_alpha   90.00
_cell.angle_beta   90.00
_cell.angle_gamma   90.00
#
_symmetry.space_group_name_H-M   'P 1'
#
loop_
_entity.id
_entity.type
_entity.pdbx_description
1 polymer ?
#
loop_
_entity_poly.entity_id
_entity_poly.type
_entity_poly.pdbx_seq_one_letter_code
_entity_poly.pdbx_strand_id
1 'polypeptide(L)'
;MDQVSQVMQDQNEITTIACIVETLINSMNAFNSDLSCLITQSALAAPLRSTAIFAILIPIQDIIAEFYRAISAIWEGLCSFLWQVRMVLNGNLEHLANAEHHIRAARADCIRACEIVLRLDVLLKESGPRLITELRGSHFVESLLRFTRRICLLSSYRLDIMEGIPGRISMLSKDGNDILARFGRLGEVVIRIQKRLKNPRWRALHTYRQDVIDLLFRVFLYTSNLHITIQVHIEVLSYRSNFKRSAIEPECSGPSDPNRYMWDWYWLWNDDPY
;
A
#
# COMPACT_ATOMS: atom_id res chain seq x y z
N MET A 1 36.04 -11.03 18.14
CA MET A 1 34.60 -10.81 18.40
C MET A 1 34.12 -12.00 19.19
N ASP A 2 33.68 -11.76 20.42
CA ASP A 2 33.24 -12.80 21.34
C ASP A 2 31.90 -13.40 20.87
N GLN A 3 31.67 -14.70 21.13
CA GLN A 3 30.44 -15.40 20.74
C GLN A 3 29.17 -14.68 21.22
N VAL A 4 29.21 -14.05 22.39
CA VAL A 4 28.10 -13.26 22.96
C VAL A 4 27.78 -12.03 22.09
N SER A 5 28.80 -11.32 21.61
CA SER A 5 28.65 -10.14 20.75
C SER A 5 28.01 -10.49 19.41
N GLN A 6 28.31 -11.68 18.86
CA GLN A 6 27.76 -12.14 17.59
C GLN A 6 26.28 -12.55 17.74
N VAL A 7 25.92 -13.24 18.83
CA VAL A 7 24.54 -13.64 19.12
C VAL A 7 23.62 -12.43 19.35
N MET A 8 24.09 -11.39 20.05
CA MET A 8 23.31 -10.15 20.21
C MET A 8 23.07 -9.44 18.86
N GLN A 9 24.04 -9.48 17.95
CA GLN A 9 23.91 -8.90 16.62
C GLN A 9 22.94 -9.69 15.72
N ASP A 10 22.88 -11.01 15.88
CA ASP A 10 21.96 -11.89 15.14
C ASP A 10 20.49 -11.71 15.60
N GLN A 11 20.23 -11.63 16.90
CA GLN A 11 18.90 -11.30 17.44
C GLN A 11 18.45 -9.90 16.99
N ASN A 12 19.39 -8.95 16.95
CA ASN A 12 19.12 -7.59 16.48
C ASN A 12 18.61 -7.55 15.03
N GLU A 13 19.10 -8.42 14.13
CA GLU A 13 18.61 -8.46 12.74
C GLU A 13 17.18 -8.97 12.63
N ILE A 14 16.80 -10.01 13.39
CA ILE A 14 15.43 -10.54 13.38
C ILE A 14 14.47 -9.53 14.02
N THR A 15 14.86 -8.87 15.10
CA THR A 15 14.09 -7.77 15.69
C THR A 15 13.98 -6.58 14.73
N THR A 16 15.04 -6.26 13.98
CA THR A 16 15.01 -5.21 12.96
C THR A 16 13.98 -5.51 11.86
N ILE A 17 13.85 -6.77 11.43
CA ILE A 17 12.78 -7.18 10.49
C ILE A 17 11.41 -6.84 11.07
N ALA A 18 11.14 -7.23 12.31
CA ALA A 18 9.85 -6.95 12.95
C ALA A 18 9.53 -5.46 13.00
N CYS A 19 10.49 -4.62 13.41
CA CYS A 19 10.31 -3.16 13.45
C CYS A 19 10.09 -2.56 12.06
N ILE A 20 10.84 -3.01 11.04
CA ILE A 20 10.63 -2.51 9.66
C ILE A 20 9.24 -2.92 9.16
N VAL A 21 8.83 -4.17 9.41
CA VAL A 21 7.50 -4.66 9.06
C VAL A 21 6.40 -3.82 9.71
N GLU A 22 6.51 -3.53 11.02
CA GLU A 22 5.56 -2.68 11.72
C GLU A 22 5.42 -1.29 11.06
N THR A 23 6.56 -0.65 10.76
CA THR A 23 6.54 0.67 10.10
C THR A 23 6.02 0.63 8.67
N LEU A 24 6.19 -0.49 7.95
CA LEU A 24 5.65 -0.69 6.60
C LEU A 24 4.12 -0.71 6.63
N ILE A 25 3.52 -1.40 7.59
CA ILE A 25 2.06 -1.47 7.74
C ILE A 25 1.49 -0.08 7.97
N ASN A 26 2.07 0.67 8.91
CA ASN A 26 1.58 2.00 9.23
C ASN A 26 1.66 2.92 8.00
N SER A 27 2.72 2.81 7.20
CA SER A 27 2.83 3.52 5.93
C SER A 27 1.80 3.07 4.89
N MET A 28 1.53 1.77 4.79
CA MET A 28 0.50 1.25 3.86
C MET A 28 -0.92 1.68 4.27
N ASN A 29 -1.23 1.68 5.57
CA ASN A 29 -2.50 2.14 6.10
C ASN A 29 -2.71 3.63 5.85
N ALA A 30 -1.68 4.45 6.10
CA ALA A 30 -1.71 5.88 5.81
C ALA A 30 -1.93 6.14 4.32
N PHE A 31 -1.15 5.47 3.46
CA PHE A 31 -1.27 5.55 2.01
C PHE A 31 -2.68 5.15 1.53
N ASN A 32 -3.24 4.08 2.08
CA ASN A 32 -4.60 3.67 1.78
C ASN A 32 -5.62 4.74 2.23
N SER A 33 -5.50 5.25 3.45
CA SER A 33 -6.37 6.30 3.98
C SER A 33 -6.39 7.54 3.09
N ASP A 34 -5.22 7.99 2.62
CA ASP A 34 -5.12 9.14 1.73
C ASP A 34 -5.73 8.88 0.35
N LEU A 35 -5.54 7.68 -0.20
CA LEU A 35 -6.15 7.27 -1.46
C LEU A 35 -7.67 7.25 -1.32
N SER A 36 -8.15 6.63 -0.25
CA SER A 36 -9.56 6.56 0.13
C SER A 36 -10.15 7.95 0.16
N CYS A 37 -9.48 8.84 0.86
CA CYS A 37 -9.94 10.19 1.06
C CYS A 37 -9.92 10.99 -0.26
N LEU A 38 -8.91 10.83 -1.11
CA LEU A 38 -8.86 11.46 -2.43
C LEU A 38 -10.04 11.02 -3.30
N ILE A 39 -10.31 9.72 -3.38
CA ILE A 39 -11.41 9.18 -4.18
C ILE A 39 -12.75 9.62 -3.57
N THR A 40 -12.88 9.45 -2.25
CA THR A 40 -14.05 9.81 -1.44
C THR A 40 -14.49 11.22 -1.60
N GLN A 41 -13.57 12.12 -1.31
CA GLN A 41 -13.88 13.52 -1.29
C GLN A 41 -14.10 14.08 -2.70
N SER A 42 -13.33 13.62 -3.70
CA SER A 42 -13.49 14.09 -5.08
C SER A 42 -14.84 13.68 -5.68
N ALA A 43 -15.31 12.47 -5.43
CA ALA A 43 -16.61 12.03 -5.94
C ALA A 43 -17.77 12.78 -5.28
N LEU A 44 -17.73 12.96 -3.95
CA LEU A 44 -18.74 13.69 -3.18
C LEU A 44 -18.78 15.18 -3.51
N ALA A 45 -17.65 15.76 -3.88
CA ALA A 45 -17.53 17.19 -4.17
C ALA A 45 -18.22 17.59 -5.49
N ALA A 46 -18.47 16.66 -6.41
CA ALA A 46 -19.16 16.94 -7.68
C ALA A 46 -20.01 15.74 -8.15
N PRO A 47 -21.13 15.44 -7.46
CA PRO A 47 -21.96 14.25 -7.75
C PRO A 47 -22.53 14.26 -9.17
N LEU A 48 -22.85 15.43 -9.72
CA LEU A 48 -23.34 15.60 -11.10
C LEU A 48 -22.24 15.45 -12.18
N ARG A 49 -20.97 15.32 -11.77
CA ARG A 49 -19.81 15.08 -12.65
C ARG A 49 -19.08 13.79 -12.27
N SER A 50 -19.75 12.90 -11.54
CA SER A 50 -19.18 11.64 -11.06
C SER A 50 -18.50 10.84 -12.18
N THR A 51 -19.10 10.76 -13.37
CA THR A 51 -18.51 10.06 -14.53
C THR A 51 -17.15 10.63 -14.94
N ALA A 52 -17.03 11.96 -15.05
CA ALA A 52 -15.78 12.62 -15.43
C ALA A 52 -14.72 12.51 -14.32
N ILE A 53 -15.14 12.65 -13.06
CA ILE A 53 -14.26 12.46 -11.89
C ILE A 53 -13.75 11.01 -11.84
N PHE A 54 -14.60 10.01 -12.03
CA PHE A 54 -14.18 8.61 -12.04
C PHE A 54 -13.31 8.25 -13.24
N ALA A 55 -13.53 8.85 -14.41
CA ALA A 55 -12.63 8.67 -15.55
C ALA A 55 -11.18 9.10 -15.24
N ILE A 56 -10.99 10.03 -14.29
CA ILE A 56 -9.65 10.43 -13.81
C ILE A 56 -9.17 9.52 -12.67
N LEU A 57 -10.05 9.12 -11.74
CA LEU A 57 -9.69 8.35 -10.55
C LEU A 57 -9.49 6.83 -10.81
N ILE A 58 -10.11 6.26 -11.86
CA ILE A 58 -9.99 4.83 -12.17
C ILE A 58 -8.56 4.45 -12.55
N PRO A 59 -7.86 5.17 -13.45
CA PRO A 59 -6.45 4.90 -13.73
C PRO A 59 -5.57 4.91 -12.47
N ILE A 60 -5.83 5.82 -11.53
CA ILE A 60 -5.10 5.89 -10.24
C ILE A 60 -5.38 4.64 -9.41
N GLN A 61 -6.64 4.20 -9.32
CA GLN A 61 -6.99 2.96 -8.62
C GLN A 61 -6.33 1.74 -9.24
N ASP A 62 -6.33 1.65 -10.57
CA ASP A 62 -5.78 0.50 -11.29
C ASP A 62 -4.26 0.37 -11.09
N ILE A 63 -3.53 1.48 -11.18
CA ILE A 63 -2.07 1.47 -10.96
C ILE A 63 -1.73 1.21 -9.49
N ILE A 64 -2.54 1.68 -8.54
CA ILE A 64 -2.33 1.38 -7.12
C ILE A 64 -2.65 -0.08 -6.82
N ALA A 65 -3.66 -0.67 -7.45
CA ALA A 65 -3.90 -2.10 -7.36
C ALA A 65 -2.70 -2.91 -7.93
N GLU A 66 -2.11 -2.46 -9.04
CA GLU A 66 -0.86 -3.02 -9.58
C GLU A 66 0.28 -2.93 -8.55
N PHE A 67 0.43 -1.78 -7.89
CA PHE A 67 1.42 -1.56 -6.84
C PHE A 67 1.20 -2.53 -5.66
N TYR A 68 -0.01 -2.62 -5.12
CA TYR A 68 -0.31 -3.53 -4.02
C TYR A 68 -0.07 -5.00 -4.38
N ARG A 69 -0.37 -5.43 -5.62
CA ARG A 69 -0.03 -6.79 -6.08
C ARG A 69 1.48 -7.04 -6.08
N ALA A 70 2.28 -6.06 -6.53
CA ALA A 70 3.74 -6.17 -6.45
C ALA A 70 4.23 -6.21 -5.00
N ILE A 71 3.69 -5.37 -4.12
CA ILE A 71 3.98 -5.40 -2.68
C ILE A 71 3.63 -6.76 -2.06
N SER A 72 2.47 -7.30 -2.41
CA SER A 72 2.02 -8.62 -1.97
C SER A 72 3.01 -9.72 -2.35
N ALA A 73 3.48 -9.73 -3.60
CA ALA A 73 4.47 -10.71 -4.07
C ALA A 73 5.83 -10.59 -3.34
N ILE A 74 6.30 -9.37 -3.09
CA ILE A 74 7.51 -9.13 -2.26
C ILE A 74 7.32 -9.74 -0.87
N TRP A 75 6.13 -9.56 -0.29
CA TRP A 75 5.79 -10.06 1.03
C TRP A 75 5.71 -11.59 1.11
N GLU A 76 5.14 -12.23 0.10
CA GLU A 76 5.13 -13.70 -0.04
C GLU A 76 6.56 -14.25 -0.12
N GLY A 77 7.42 -13.59 -0.89
CA GLY A 77 8.84 -13.94 -0.98
C GLY A 77 9.56 -13.81 0.37
N LEU A 78 9.25 -12.78 1.15
CA LEU A 78 9.77 -12.59 2.51
C LEU A 78 9.28 -13.69 3.47
N CYS A 79 7.97 -13.95 3.51
CA CYS A 79 7.40 -15.00 4.36
C CYS A 79 8.01 -16.36 4.03
N SER A 80 8.11 -16.67 2.74
CA SER A 80 8.73 -17.90 2.26
C SER A 80 10.20 -17.96 2.67
N PHE A 81 10.96 -16.87 2.50
CA PHE A 81 12.35 -16.80 2.94
C PHE A 81 12.50 -17.09 4.43
N LEU A 82 11.74 -16.41 5.30
CA LEU A 82 11.80 -16.61 6.75
C LEU A 82 11.47 -18.05 7.14
N TRP A 83 10.50 -18.67 6.46
CA TRP A 83 10.19 -20.08 6.62
C TRP A 83 11.37 -20.98 6.24
N GLN A 84 12.00 -20.75 5.08
CA GLN A 84 13.18 -21.52 4.66
C GLN A 84 14.35 -21.36 5.66
N VAL A 85 14.59 -20.14 6.18
CA VAL A 85 15.61 -19.88 7.21
C VAL A 85 15.37 -20.75 8.43
N ARG A 86 14.12 -20.80 8.92
CA ARG A 86 13.74 -21.64 10.05
C ARG A 86 14.04 -23.12 9.79
N MET A 87 13.73 -23.63 8.60
CA MET A 87 14.00 -25.03 8.24
C MET A 87 15.50 -25.34 8.20
N VAL A 88 16.32 -24.42 7.69
CA VAL A 88 17.78 -24.55 7.72
C VAL A 88 18.31 -24.59 9.15
N LEU A 89 17.80 -23.75 10.05
CA LEU A 89 18.19 -23.76 11.46
C LEU A 89 17.67 -24.99 12.22
N ASN A 90 16.63 -25.66 11.74
CA ASN A 90 16.21 -26.99 12.21
C ASN A 90 17.05 -28.15 11.63
N GLY A 91 18.14 -27.84 10.92
CA GLY A 91 19.09 -28.83 10.40
C GLY A 91 18.78 -29.32 8.98
N ASN A 92 17.72 -28.83 8.33
CA ASN A 92 17.40 -29.23 6.96
C ASN A 92 18.04 -28.28 5.94
N LEU A 93 19.23 -28.67 5.45
CA LEU A 93 20.05 -27.86 4.54
C LEU A 93 19.50 -27.76 3.11
N GLU A 94 18.58 -28.62 2.69
CA GLU A 94 17.97 -28.59 1.35
C GLU A 94 17.24 -27.26 1.10
N HIS A 95 16.73 -26.64 2.18
CA HIS A 95 16.03 -25.36 2.14
C HIS A 95 16.93 -24.14 1.88
N LEU A 96 18.26 -24.30 1.90
CA LEU A 96 19.19 -23.19 1.66
C LEU A 96 19.06 -22.63 0.23
N ALA A 97 18.91 -23.51 -0.77
CA ALA A 97 18.73 -23.12 -2.16
C ALA A 97 17.38 -22.42 -2.38
N ASN A 98 16.33 -22.90 -1.70
CA ASN A 98 14.99 -22.31 -1.75
C ASN A 98 14.96 -20.92 -1.14
N ALA A 99 15.66 -20.69 -0.01
CA ALA A 99 15.79 -19.37 0.60
C ALA A 99 16.37 -18.34 -0.39
N GLU A 100 17.39 -18.73 -1.15
CA GLU A 100 18.00 -17.89 -2.18
C GLU A 100 17.08 -17.67 -3.40
N HIS A 101 16.26 -18.65 -3.76
CA HIS A 101 15.26 -18.48 -4.81
C HIS A 101 14.22 -17.42 -4.42
N HIS A 102 13.66 -17.50 -3.21
CA HIS A 102 12.63 -16.54 -2.76
C HIS A 102 13.15 -15.10 -2.64
N ILE A 103 14.40 -14.89 -2.23
CA ILE A 103 15.02 -13.56 -2.23
C ILE A 103 15.14 -13.00 -3.66
N ARG A 104 15.55 -13.84 -4.62
CA ARG A 104 15.69 -13.40 -6.02
C ARG A 104 14.33 -13.04 -6.63
N ALA A 105 13.29 -13.83 -6.34
CA ALA A 105 11.92 -13.53 -6.74
C ALA A 105 11.45 -12.19 -6.15
N ALA A 106 11.55 -12.02 -4.82
CA ALA A 106 11.16 -10.79 -4.13
C ALA A 106 11.92 -9.56 -4.67
N ARG A 107 13.20 -9.71 -5.03
CA ARG A 107 13.98 -8.63 -5.64
C ARG A 107 13.44 -8.21 -7.01
N ALA A 108 13.01 -9.16 -7.84
CA ALA A 108 12.41 -8.86 -9.13
C ALA A 108 11.09 -8.08 -8.95
N ASP A 109 10.27 -8.47 -7.98
CA ASP A 109 9.03 -7.77 -7.67
C ASP A 109 9.27 -6.39 -7.05
N CYS A 110 10.34 -6.19 -6.27
CA CYS A 110 10.78 -4.86 -5.82
C CYS A 110 11.09 -3.93 -7.00
N ILE A 111 11.80 -4.43 -8.02
CA ILE A 111 12.11 -3.62 -9.23
C ILE A 111 10.82 -3.23 -9.95
N ARG A 112 9.90 -4.19 -10.13
CA ARG A 112 8.57 -3.92 -10.69
C ARG A 112 7.81 -2.87 -9.88
N ALA A 113 7.84 -2.96 -8.54
CA ALA A 113 7.20 -2.00 -7.67
C ALA A 113 7.80 -0.57 -7.81
N CYS A 114 9.12 -0.45 -7.99
CA CYS A 114 9.77 0.83 -8.32
C CYS A 114 9.24 1.43 -9.63
N GLU A 115 9.15 0.63 -10.68
CA GLU A 115 8.61 1.08 -11.98
C GLU A 115 7.16 1.55 -11.87
N ILE A 116 6.34 0.82 -11.09
CA ILE A 116 4.94 1.17 -10.85
C ILE A 116 4.83 2.50 -10.08
N VAL A 117 5.64 2.74 -9.05
CA VAL A 117 5.60 4.00 -8.28
C VAL A 117 6.00 5.20 -9.15
N LEU A 118 6.97 5.04 -10.06
CA LEU A 118 7.31 6.09 -11.01
C LEU A 118 6.14 6.43 -11.94
N ARG A 119 5.47 5.40 -12.47
CA ARG A 119 4.26 5.58 -13.29
C ARG A 119 3.12 6.21 -12.48
N LEU A 120 2.95 5.83 -11.21
CA LEU A 120 1.96 6.40 -10.30
C LEU A 120 2.22 7.89 -10.05
N ASP A 121 3.47 8.29 -9.80
CA ASP A 121 3.83 9.68 -9.57
C ASP A 121 3.50 10.57 -10.78
N VAL A 122 3.83 10.11 -12.00
CA VAL A 122 3.45 10.81 -13.24
C VAL A 122 1.93 10.93 -13.35
N LEU A 123 1.21 9.83 -13.16
CA LEU A 123 -0.25 9.81 -13.26
C LEU A 123 -0.91 10.73 -12.23
N LEU A 124 -0.43 10.74 -10.99
CA LEU A 124 -0.94 11.61 -9.93
C LEU A 124 -0.73 13.09 -10.28
N LYS A 125 0.47 13.45 -10.77
CA LYS A 125 0.79 14.84 -11.19
C LYS A 125 -0.10 15.32 -12.33
N GLU A 126 -0.41 14.46 -13.30
CA GLU A 126 -1.32 14.79 -14.40
C GLU A 126 -2.80 14.85 -13.96
N SER A 127 -3.17 13.98 -13.02
CA SER A 127 -4.57 13.85 -12.57
C SER A 127 -5.01 14.98 -11.67
N GLY A 128 -4.12 15.56 -10.86
CA GLY A 128 -4.46 16.66 -9.95
C GLY A 128 -5.11 17.87 -10.62
N PRO A 129 -4.45 18.49 -11.62
CA PRO A 129 -5.02 19.61 -12.36
C PRO A 129 -6.34 19.26 -13.05
N ARG A 130 -6.48 18.03 -13.55
CA ARG A 130 -7.71 17.54 -14.20
C ARG A 130 -8.85 17.43 -13.19
N LEU A 131 -8.60 16.83 -12.03
CA LEU A 131 -9.59 16.74 -10.94
C LEU A 131 -10.02 18.13 -10.48
N ILE A 132 -9.08 19.04 -10.27
CA ILE A 132 -9.38 20.43 -9.89
C ILE A 132 -10.23 21.11 -10.95
N THR A 133 -9.97 20.90 -12.23
CA THR A 133 -10.75 21.49 -13.33
C THR A 133 -12.17 20.94 -13.36
N GLU A 134 -12.35 19.64 -13.22
CA GLU A 134 -13.68 19.02 -13.16
C GLU A 134 -14.47 19.48 -11.93
N LEU A 135 -13.80 19.54 -10.78
CA LEU A 135 -14.34 20.08 -9.54
C LEU A 135 -14.53 21.58 -9.60
N ARG A 136 -13.87 22.35 -10.45
CA ARG A 136 -14.14 23.80 -10.54
C ARG A 136 -15.49 24.08 -11.20
N GLY A 137 -15.87 23.27 -12.19
CA GLY A 137 -17.11 23.49 -12.92
C GLY A 137 -17.04 24.71 -13.84
N SER A 138 -18.21 25.28 -14.16
CA SER A 138 -18.27 26.51 -14.96
C SER A 138 -17.78 27.71 -14.15
N HIS A 139 -17.33 28.75 -14.86
CA HIS A 139 -16.85 29.99 -14.23
C HIS A 139 -17.90 30.65 -13.32
N PHE A 140 -19.19 30.51 -13.66
CA PHE A 140 -20.30 30.97 -12.84
C PHE A 140 -20.36 30.23 -11.49
N VAL A 141 -20.27 28.90 -11.50
CA VAL A 141 -20.28 28.07 -10.28
C VAL A 141 -19.08 28.42 -9.40
N GLU A 142 -17.89 28.52 -9.99
CA GLU A 142 -16.68 28.91 -9.26
C GLU A 142 -16.81 30.30 -8.61
N SER A 143 -17.35 31.27 -9.34
CA SER A 143 -17.58 32.63 -8.82
C SER A 143 -18.59 32.64 -7.68
N LEU A 144 -19.66 31.86 -7.79
CA LEU A 144 -20.67 31.70 -6.73
C LEU A 144 -20.08 31.07 -5.46
N LEU A 145 -19.27 30.01 -5.62
CA LEU A 145 -18.62 29.33 -4.50
C LEU A 145 -17.62 30.26 -3.78
N ARG A 146 -16.80 31.02 -4.53
CA ARG A 146 -15.87 31.99 -3.91
C ARG A 146 -16.60 33.14 -3.24
N PHE A 147 -17.67 33.63 -3.85
CA PHE A 147 -18.50 34.70 -3.29
C PHE A 147 -19.12 34.28 -1.96
N THR A 148 -19.71 33.09 -1.89
CA THR A 148 -20.31 32.53 -0.67
C THR A 148 -19.27 32.33 0.44
N ARG A 149 -18.06 31.85 0.12
CA ARG A 149 -16.97 31.75 1.11
C ARG A 149 -16.52 33.12 1.62
N ARG A 150 -16.41 34.12 0.74
CA ARG A 150 -15.90 35.45 1.10
C ARG A 150 -16.90 36.28 1.91
N ILE A 151 -18.20 36.17 1.61
CA ILE A 151 -19.22 37.03 2.22
C ILE A 151 -19.95 36.35 3.36
N CYS A 152 -20.27 35.06 3.20
CA CYS A 152 -21.05 34.33 4.21
C CYS A 152 -20.18 33.54 5.19
N LEU A 153 -18.85 33.51 5.00
CA LEU A 153 -17.92 32.61 5.70
C LEU A 153 -18.32 31.12 5.61
N LEU A 154 -19.20 30.77 4.66
CA LEU A 154 -19.63 29.42 4.40
C LEU A 154 -18.63 28.81 3.41
N SER A 155 -17.76 27.92 3.88
CA SER A 155 -16.95 27.13 2.94
C SER A 155 -17.82 26.08 2.28
N SER A 156 -17.70 25.97 0.96
CA SER A 156 -18.27 24.84 0.25
C SER A 156 -17.31 23.67 0.42
N TYR A 157 -17.84 22.51 0.83
CA TYR A 157 -17.10 21.24 0.84
C TYR A 157 -16.28 21.05 -0.44
N ARG A 158 -16.87 21.39 -1.60
CA ARG A 158 -16.23 21.32 -2.92
C ARG A 158 -14.97 22.18 -3.02
N LEU A 159 -14.97 23.39 -2.47
CA LEU A 159 -13.79 24.28 -2.44
C LEU A 159 -12.69 23.72 -1.55
N ASP A 160 -13.05 23.21 -0.37
CA ASP A 160 -12.08 22.62 0.57
C ASP A 160 -11.39 21.39 -0.03
N ILE A 161 -12.16 20.55 -0.75
CA ILE A 161 -11.60 19.40 -1.46
C ILE A 161 -10.66 19.86 -2.57
N MET A 162 -11.05 20.85 -3.38
CA MET A 162 -10.20 21.39 -4.45
C MET A 162 -8.87 21.93 -3.92
N GLU A 163 -8.89 22.67 -2.80
CA GLU A 163 -7.70 23.21 -2.15
C GLU A 163 -6.82 22.09 -1.55
N GLY A 164 -7.41 20.99 -1.11
CA GLY A 164 -6.71 19.85 -0.52
C GLY A 164 -6.08 18.87 -1.53
N ILE A 165 -6.55 18.81 -2.77
CA ILE A 165 -6.07 17.84 -3.79
C ILE A 165 -4.54 17.87 -4.00
N PRO A 166 -3.89 19.04 -4.18
CA PRO A 166 -2.43 19.07 -4.37
C PRO A 166 -1.66 18.47 -3.19
N GLY A 167 -2.12 18.74 -1.96
CA GLY A 167 -1.54 18.17 -0.74
C GLY A 167 -1.65 16.65 -0.71
N ARG A 168 -2.86 16.11 -0.98
CA ARG A 168 -3.11 14.65 -1.01
C ARG A 168 -2.29 13.94 -2.08
N ILE A 169 -2.20 14.51 -3.27
CA ILE A 169 -1.37 13.96 -4.36
C ILE A 169 0.11 13.91 -3.95
N SER A 170 0.61 14.99 -3.33
CA SER A 170 1.97 15.01 -2.83
C SER A 170 2.21 13.97 -1.73
N MET A 171 1.22 13.76 -0.84
CA MET A 171 1.30 12.73 0.20
C MET A 171 1.33 11.33 -0.40
N LEU A 172 0.43 11.00 -1.33
CA LEU A 172 0.42 9.71 -2.01
C LEU A 172 1.73 9.41 -2.73
N SER A 173 2.28 10.37 -3.46
CA SER A 173 3.58 10.20 -4.14
C SER A 173 4.70 9.97 -3.13
N LYS A 174 4.75 10.76 -2.05
CA LYS A 174 5.74 10.60 -0.98
C LYS A 174 5.63 9.23 -0.31
N ASP A 175 4.42 8.85 0.10
CA ASP A 175 4.14 7.62 0.83
C ASP A 175 4.46 6.37 0.00
N GLY A 176 4.16 6.37 -1.30
CA GLY A 176 4.57 5.30 -2.21
C GLY A 176 6.09 5.10 -2.26
N ASN A 177 6.86 6.20 -2.35
CA ASN A 177 8.33 6.16 -2.29
C ASN A 177 8.84 5.70 -0.92
N ASP A 178 8.18 6.14 0.13
CA ASP A 178 8.49 5.80 1.51
C ASP A 178 8.30 4.31 1.81
N ILE A 179 7.25 3.70 1.25
CA ILE A 179 7.01 2.25 1.30
C ILE A 179 8.16 1.50 0.60
N LEU A 180 8.53 1.91 -0.60
CA LEU A 180 9.64 1.29 -1.34
C LEU A 180 10.99 1.42 -0.62
N ALA A 181 11.29 2.58 -0.05
CA ALA A 181 12.51 2.79 0.73
C ALA A 181 12.60 1.83 1.93
N ARG A 182 11.46 1.59 2.59
CA ARG A 182 11.37 0.61 3.69
C ARG A 182 11.58 -0.83 3.19
N PHE A 183 11.03 -1.20 2.04
CA PHE A 183 11.34 -2.49 1.41
C PHE A 183 12.82 -2.63 1.04
N GLY A 184 13.47 -1.55 0.61
CA GLY A 184 14.91 -1.50 0.40
C GLY A 184 15.69 -1.86 1.67
N ARG A 185 15.37 -1.20 2.79
CA ARG A 185 15.98 -1.49 4.10
C ARG A 185 15.73 -2.93 4.55
N LEU A 186 14.52 -3.44 4.35
CA LEU A 186 14.17 -4.82 4.66
C LEU A 186 15.01 -5.81 3.83
N GLY A 187 15.15 -5.53 2.52
CA GLY A 187 15.96 -6.30 1.61
C GLY A 187 17.43 -6.37 2.03
N GLU A 188 18.00 -5.29 2.55
CA GLU A 188 19.36 -5.29 3.07
C GLU A 188 19.54 -6.24 4.27
N VAL A 189 18.58 -6.24 5.21
CA VAL A 189 18.60 -7.14 6.37
C VAL A 189 18.49 -8.59 5.90
N VAL A 190 17.55 -8.87 4.99
CA VAL A 190 17.34 -10.21 4.41
C VAL A 190 18.59 -10.72 3.69
N ILE A 191 19.27 -9.87 2.91
CA ILE A 191 20.53 -10.23 2.24
C ILE A 191 21.65 -10.52 3.26
N ARG A 192 21.72 -9.79 4.38
CA ARG A 192 22.70 -10.08 5.45
C ARG A 192 22.43 -11.44 6.07
N ILE A 193 21.18 -11.75 6.41
CA ILE A 193 20.78 -13.07 6.92
C ILE A 193 21.12 -14.17 5.90
N GLN A 194 20.84 -13.94 4.61
CA GLN A 194 21.20 -14.89 3.55
C GLN A 194 22.71 -15.16 3.48
N LYS A 195 23.55 -14.13 3.56
CA LYS A 195 25.01 -14.28 3.60
C LYS A 195 25.47 -15.07 4.83
N ARG A 196 24.87 -14.81 6.00
CA ARG A 196 25.13 -15.56 7.23
C ARG A 196 24.72 -17.02 7.10
N LEU A 197 23.57 -17.29 6.50
CA LEU A 197 23.12 -18.64 6.22
C LEU A 197 24.07 -19.41 5.30
N LYS A 198 24.84 -18.75 4.42
CA LYS A 198 25.86 -19.42 3.60
C LYS A 198 27.12 -19.80 4.40
N ASN A 199 27.36 -19.17 5.56
CA ASN A 199 28.50 -19.48 6.44
C ASN A 199 28.26 -20.74 7.29
N PRO A 200 29.01 -21.85 7.09
CA PRO A 200 28.82 -23.09 7.85
C PRO A 200 29.04 -22.95 9.35
N ARG A 201 29.98 -22.09 9.77
CA ARG A 201 30.26 -21.84 11.20
C ARG A 201 29.10 -21.12 11.87
N TRP A 202 28.52 -20.15 11.17
CA TRP A 202 27.36 -19.42 11.68
C TRP A 202 26.14 -20.35 11.81
N ARG A 203 25.91 -21.22 10.80
CA ARG A 203 24.85 -22.24 10.86
C ARG A 203 25.05 -23.15 12.07
N ALA A 204 26.23 -23.75 12.23
CA ALA A 204 26.52 -24.66 13.33
C ALA A 204 26.27 -24.05 14.72
N LEU A 205 26.49 -22.73 14.88
CA LEU A 205 26.22 -22.01 16.13
C LEU A 205 24.71 -21.80 16.41
N HIS A 206 23.88 -21.83 15.37
CA HIS A 206 22.46 -21.49 15.44
C HIS A 206 21.52 -22.66 15.11
N THR A 207 22.05 -23.78 14.63
CA THR A 207 21.26 -25.00 14.43
C THR A 207 20.71 -25.48 15.77
N TYR A 208 19.40 -25.78 15.81
CA TYR A 208 18.65 -26.22 16.99
C TYR A 208 18.59 -25.21 18.17
N ARG A 209 18.98 -23.95 17.96
CA ARG A 209 18.79 -22.90 18.96
C ARG A 209 17.34 -22.42 19.00
N GLN A 210 16.59 -22.93 19.98
CA GLN A 210 15.16 -22.67 20.11
C GLN A 210 14.82 -21.18 20.27
N ASP A 211 15.63 -20.41 20.99
CA ASP A 211 15.38 -18.98 21.19
C ASP A 211 15.36 -18.19 19.87
N VAL A 212 16.25 -18.52 18.93
CA VAL A 212 16.32 -17.89 17.60
C VAL A 212 15.23 -18.43 16.66
N ILE A 213 14.98 -19.74 16.73
CA ILE A 213 13.93 -20.40 15.94
C ILE A 213 12.54 -19.86 16.32
N ASP A 214 12.27 -19.70 17.61
CA ASP A 214 11.02 -19.14 18.12
C ASP A 214 10.86 -17.67 17.73
N LEU A 215 11.94 -16.89 17.79
CA LEU A 215 11.92 -15.50 17.37
C LEU A 215 11.61 -15.38 15.85
N LEU A 216 12.27 -16.18 15.01
CA LEU A 216 11.98 -16.24 13.57
C LEU A 216 10.54 -16.67 13.30
N PHE A 217 10.02 -17.63 14.06
CA PHE A 217 8.65 -18.09 13.91
C PHE A 217 7.64 -17.02 14.31
N ARG A 218 7.88 -16.27 15.38
CA ARG A 218 7.05 -15.12 15.78
C ARG A 218 7.04 -14.03 14.71
N VAL A 219 8.21 -13.68 14.18
CA VAL A 219 8.31 -12.70 13.08
C VAL A 219 7.62 -13.21 11.83
N PHE A 220 7.75 -14.49 11.49
CA PHE A 220 7.03 -15.11 10.39
C PHE A 220 5.52 -14.99 10.57
N LEU A 221 4.97 -15.41 11.71
CA LEU A 221 3.53 -15.34 12.00
C LEU A 221 2.99 -13.91 11.92
N TYR A 222 3.71 -12.98 12.54
CA TYR A 222 3.38 -11.55 12.48
C TYR A 222 3.34 -11.07 11.02
N THR A 223 4.40 -11.37 10.24
CA THR A 223 4.50 -11.01 8.82
C THR A 223 3.37 -11.65 7.99
N SER A 224 3.03 -12.92 8.22
CA SER A 224 1.97 -13.63 7.48
C SER A 224 0.57 -13.08 7.75
N ASN A 225 0.26 -12.73 8.99
CA ASN A 225 -1.04 -12.10 9.31
C ASN A 225 -1.22 -10.78 8.55
N LEU A 226 -0.14 -10.04 8.31
CA LEU A 226 -0.18 -8.77 7.61
C LEU A 226 -0.36 -8.91 6.10
N HIS A 227 0.11 -10.03 5.54
CA HIS A 227 -0.18 -10.37 4.15
C HIS A 227 -1.69 -10.41 3.88
N ILE A 228 -2.47 -10.95 4.83
CA ILE A 228 -3.92 -11.04 4.72
C ILE A 228 -4.53 -9.64 4.64
N THR A 229 -4.06 -8.68 5.44
CA THR A 229 -4.54 -7.28 5.39
C THR A 229 -4.28 -6.64 4.02
N ILE A 230 -3.10 -6.90 3.42
CA ILE A 230 -2.75 -6.41 2.09
C ILE A 230 -3.67 -7.01 1.02
N GLN A 231 -3.97 -8.31 1.11
CA GLN A 231 -4.90 -8.98 0.18
C GLN A 231 -6.30 -8.38 0.26
N VAL A 232 -6.80 -8.11 1.47
CA VAL A 232 -8.10 -7.42 1.66
C VAL A 232 -8.09 -6.06 0.95
N HIS A 233 -7.01 -5.28 1.04
CA HIS A 233 -6.90 -3.99 0.33
C HIS A 233 -6.95 -4.16 -1.19
N ILE A 234 -6.27 -5.18 -1.74
CA ILE A 234 -6.30 -5.50 -3.18
C ILE A 234 -7.72 -5.85 -3.63
N GLU A 235 -8.42 -6.69 -2.86
CA GLU A 235 -9.79 -7.11 -3.15
C GLU A 235 -10.75 -5.93 -3.13
N VAL A 236 -10.66 -5.07 -2.11
CA VAL A 236 -11.49 -3.86 -1.99
C VAL A 236 -11.25 -2.91 -3.18
N LEU A 237 -10.00 -2.67 -3.58
CA LEU A 237 -9.69 -1.83 -4.74
C LEU A 237 -10.21 -2.43 -6.05
N SER A 238 -10.06 -3.75 -6.22
CA SER A 238 -10.48 -4.47 -7.44
C SER A 238 -12.00 -4.52 -7.57
N TYR A 239 -12.72 -4.83 -6.48
CA TYR A 239 -14.18 -4.81 -6.42
C TYR A 239 -14.72 -3.42 -6.80
N ARG A 240 -14.12 -2.36 -6.26
CA ARG A 240 -14.53 -0.98 -6.50
C ARG A 240 -14.28 -0.51 -7.93
N SER A 241 -13.17 -0.89 -8.54
CA SER A 241 -12.89 -0.57 -9.95
C SER A 241 -13.96 -1.21 -10.86
N ASN A 242 -14.28 -2.49 -10.62
CA ASN A 242 -15.28 -3.22 -11.39
C ASN A 242 -16.70 -2.65 -11.23
N PHE A 243 -17.13 -2.38 -10.00
CA PHE A 243 -18.45 -1.78 -9.73
C PHE A 243 -18.61 -0.39 -10.38
N LYS A 244 -17.55 0.42 -10.37
CA LYS A 244 -17.57 1.75 -10.99
C LYS A 244 -17.60 1.67 -12.52
N ARG A 245 -16.89 0.72 -13.13
CA ARG A 245 -16.93 0.51 -14.58
C ARG A 245 -18.34 0.11 -15.05
N SER A 246 -19.02 -0.77 -14.32
CA SER A 246 -20.43 -1.10 -14.61
C SER A 246 -21.38 0.09 -14.40
N ALA A 247 -21.07 1.03 -13.52
CA ALA A 247 -21.88 2.23 -13.29
C ALA A 247 -21.59 3.38 -14.28
N ILE A 248 -20.50 3.29 -15.05
CA ILE A 248 -20.13 4.26 -16.11
C ILE A 248 -20.75 3.85 -17.45
N GLU A 249 -21.18 2.60 -17.61
CA GLU A 249 -21.91 2.17 -18.81
C GLU A 249 -23.32 2.81 -18.86
N PRO A 250 -23.78 3.32 -20.02
CA PRO A 250 -24.96 4.20 -20.09
C PRO A 250 -26.31 3.48 -19.96
N GLU A 251 -26.33 2.19 -19.63
CA GLU A 251 -27.57 1.41 -19.52
C GLU A 251 -28.17 1.51 -18.12
N CYS A 252 -28.50 2.72 -17.71
CA CYS A 252 -29.49 2.96 -16.66
C CYS A 252 -30.42 4.09 -17.10
N SER A 253 -31.27 3.75 -18.07
CA SER A 253 -32.50 4.44 -18.39
C SER A 253 -33.46 4.36 -17.18
N GLY A 254 -33.46 5.39 -16.34
CA GLY A 254 -34.39 5.56 -15.23
C GLY A 254 -33.77 6.38 -14.09
N PRO A 255 -34.56 6.98 -13.19
CA PRO A 255 -34.06 7.82 -12.10
C PRO A 255 -33.41 6.91 -11.05
N SER A 256 -32.20 6.44 -11.36
CA SER A 256 -31.31 5.79 -10.41
C SER A 256 -30.79 6.91 -9.50
N ASP A 257 -31.34 6.95 -8.29
CA ASP A 257 -31.03 7.96 -7.28
C ASP A 257 -29.51 8.05 -7.09
N PRO A 258 -28.86 9.16 -7.52
CA PRO A 258 -27.42 9.36 -7.36
C PRO A 258 -26.98 9.28 -5.91
N ASN A 259 -27.92 9.49 -4.96
CA ASN A 259 -27.65 9.37 -3.55
C ASN A 259 -27.47 7.91 -3.12
N ARG A 260 -28.11 6.93 -3.75
CA ARG A 260 -27.98 5.52 -3.35
C ARG A 260 -26.56 4.99 -3.57
N TYR A 261 -25.96 5.28 -4.73
CA TYR A 261 -24.57 4.95 -5.01
C TYR A 261 -23.58 5.65 -4.05
N MET A 262 -23.93 6.86 -3.62
CA MET A 262 -23.15 7.64 -2.67
C MET A 262 -23.27 7.10 -1.24
N TRP A 263 -24.46 6.62 -0.84
CA TRP A 263 -24.73 6.01 0.46
C TRP A 263 -24.14 4.60 0.59
N ASP A 264 -24.32 3.73 -0.41
CA ASP A 264 -23.68 2.41 -0.45
C ASP A 264 -22.16 2.55 -0.29
N TRP A 265 -21.61 3.65 -0.81
CA TRP A 265 -20.22 3.98 -0.70
C TRP A 265 -19.78 4.59 0.64
N TYR A 266 -20.62 5.42 1.27
CA TYR A 266 -20.40 5.90 2.64
C TYR A 266 -20.35 4.72 3.64
N TRP A 267 -21.19 3.70 3.44
CA TRP A 267 -21.19 2.48 4.26
C TRP A 267 -19.98 1.59 3.99
N LEU A 268 -19.62 1.37 2.72
CA LEU A 268 -18.44 0.56 2.33
C LEU A 268 -17.07 1.11 2.77
N TRP A 269 -16.99 2.35 3.26
CA TRP A 269 -15.77 2.98 3.76
C TRP A 269 -15.78 3.24 5.27
N ASN A 270 -16.96 3.26 5.91
CA ASN A 270 -17.13 3.53 7.33
C ASN A 270 -17.65 2.33 8.11
N ASP A 271 -17.67 1.13 7.52
CA ASP A 271 -17.72 -0.12 8.28
C ASP A 271 -16.41 -0.25 9.06
N ASP A 272 -16.33 0.49 10.17
CA ASP A 272 -15.50 0.16 11.32
C ASP A 272 -15.96 -1.24 11.78
N PRO A 273 -15.10 -2.27 11.73
CA PRO A 273 -15.40 -3.49 12.44
C PRO A 273 -15.13 -3.18 13.91
N TYR A 274 -16.21 -2.99 14.68
CA TYR A 274 -16.19 -3.63 15.99
C TYR A 274 -16.02 -5.14 15.80
#